data_AF-A0A5J9VAY7-F1
#
_entry.id   AF-A0A5J9VAY7-F1
#
_cell.length_a   1.000
_cell.length_b   1.000
_cell.length_c   1.000
_cell.angle_alpha   90.00
_cell.angle_beta   90.00
_cell.angle_gamma   90.00
#
_symmetry.space_group_name_H-M   'P 1'
#
loop_
_entity.id
_entity.type
_entity.pdbx_description
1 polymer ?
#
loop_
_entity_poly.entity_id
_entity_poly.type
_entity_poly.pdbx_seq_one_letter_code
_entity_poly.pdbx_strand_id
1 'polypeptide(L)'
;MAFAHYGPFWRQMRKLCVMKLFSRRRAETWLAVRDESAALVRAVAEGGAGGEKAVNLGELIFNLTKNVIFRAAFGTSDGEGQDEFIAILQEFSKLFGAFNIGDFIPWLSWMDPQGINRRLRAARAALDRFIDKIIDEHMKRGKNADDADADMVDDMLAFLAENKPQGKGAAAGDAEDDLQKTLRLTRDNIKAIIM
;
A
#
# COMPACT_ATOMS: atom_id res chain seq x y z
N MET A 1 -9.43 -1.12 4.08
CA MET A 1 -10.47 -0.05 4.25
C MET A 1 -11.54 -0.02 3.15
N ALA A 2 -11.18 -0.34 1.90
CA ALA A 2 -12.03 -0.15 0.71
C ALA A 2 -13.40 -0.86 0.76
N PHE A 3 -13.48 -2.03 1.42
CA PHE A 3 -14.70 -2.85 1.50
C PHE A 3 -15.30 -2.91 2.91
N ALA A 4 -14.77 -2.16 3.87
CA ALA A 4 -15.30 -2.16 5.24
C ALA A 4 -16.54 -1.28 5.33
N HIS A 5 -17.55 -1.73 6.09
CA HIS A 5 -18.73 -0.91 6.38
C HIS A 5 -18.34 0.38 7.09
N TYR A 6 -19.08 1.45 6.79
CA TYR A 6 -18.89 2.73 7.46
C TYR A 6 -19.14 2.57 8.97
N GLY A 7 -18.22 3.09 9.77
CA GLY A 7 -18.28 3.02 11.22
C GLY A 7 -17.09 3.72 11.88
N PRO A 8 -17.00 3.69 13.22
CA PRO A 8 -15.90 4.32 13.96
C PRO A 8 -14.53 3.87 13.47
N PHE A 9 -14.33 2.55 13.31
CA PHE A 9 -13.08 1.97 12.81
C PHE A 9 -12.71 2.50 11.42
N TRP A 10 -13.66 2.47 10.47
CA TRP A 10 -13.42 2.96 9.12
C TRP A 10 -13.05 4.45 9.11
N ARG A 11 -13.76 5.28 9.90
CA ARG A 11 -13.48 6.72 10.00
C ARG A 11 -12.08 6.99 10.55
N GLN A 12 -11.69 6.26 11.59
CA GLN A 12 -10.37 6.40 12.21
C GLN A 12 -9.27 5.96 11.26
N MET A 13 -9.45 4.83 10.57
CA MET A 13 -8.48 4.35 9.59
C MET A 13 -8.33 5.34 8.43
N ARG A 14 -9.43 5.95 7.99
CA ARG A 14 -9.41 6.99 6.94
C ARG A 14 -8.69 8.25 7.43
N LYS A 15 -8.95 8.68 8.67
CA LYS A 15 -8.25 9.82 9.28
C LYS A 15 -6.75 9.56 9.38
N LEU A 16 -6.33 8.36 9.80
CA LEU A 16 -4.91 7.97 9.86
C LEU A 16 -4.24 8.08 8.49
N CYS A 17 -4.83 7.47 7.46
CA CYS A 17 -4.30 7.53 6.10
C CYS A 17 -4.14 8.98 5.61
N VAL A 18 -5.15 9.83 5.79
CA VAL A 18 -5.09 11.23 5.33
C VAL A 18 -4.09 12.07 6.13
N MET A 19 -4.09 11.93 7.45
CA MET A 19 -3.30 12.80 8.34
C MET A 19 -1.83 12.41 8.42
N LYS A 20 -1.49 11.14 8.18
CA LYS A 20 -0.12 10.64 8.32
C LYS A 20 0.42 10.19 6.96
N LEU A 21 -0.18 9.15 6.37
CA LEU A 21 0.36 8.45 5.19
C LEU A 21 0.30 9.26 3.88
N PHE A 22 -0.73 10.09 3.72
CA PHE A 22 -0.92 10.97 2.56
C PHE A 22 -0.76 12.44 2.91
N SER A 23 -0.13 12.74 4.05
CA SER A 23 0.10 14.12 4.46
C SER A 23 1.19 14.76 3.60
N ARG A 24 1.13 16.09 3.46
CA ARG A 24 2.16 16.86 2.74
C ARG A 24 3.56 16.78 3.34
N ARG A 25 3.71 16.26 4.56
CA ARG A 25 4.99 16.15 5.25
C ARG A 25 5.92 15.09 4.64
N ARG A 26 5.40 14.18 3.81
CA ARG A 26 6.20 13.13 3.17
C ARG A 26 6.96 13.64 1.95
N ALA A 27 8.04 14.37 2.18
CA ALA A 27 8.94 14.88 1.15
C ALA A 27 9.44 13.76 0.21
N GLU A 28 9.72 12.59 0.77
CA GLU A 28 10.09 11.35 0.10
C GLU A 28 9.13 10.93 -1.02
N THR A 29 7.82 10.91 -0.73
CA THR A 29 6.79 10.58 -1.72
C THR A 29 6.82 11.55 -2.88
N TRP A 30 7.02 12.84 -2.61
CA TRP A 30 7.10 13.87 -3.63
C TRP A 30 8.40 13.78 -4.45
N LEU A 31 9.51 13.42 -3.81
CA LEU A 31 10.78 13.14 -4.48
C LEU A 31 10.67 11.93 -5.41
N ALA A 32 10.08 10.84 -4.95
CA ALA A 32 9.84 9.65 -5.77
C ALA A 32 8.98 10.00 -7.01
N VAL A 33 7.88 10.73 -6.82
CA VAL A 33 7.03 11.20 -7.94
C VAL A 33 7.82 12.05 -8.93
N ARG A 34 8.61 13.02 -8.43
CA ARG A 34 9.40 13.93 -9.26
C ARG A 34 10.48 13.17 -10.05
N ASP A 35 11.22 12.29 -9.41
CA ASP A 35 12.35 11.61 -10.02
C ASP A 35 11.89 10.60 -11.08
N GLU A 36 10.84 9.83 -10.78
CA GLU A 36 10.25 8.87 -11.72
C GLU A 36 9.56 9.57 -12.89
N SER A 37 8.88 10.70 -12.66
CA SER A 37 8.28 11.48 -13.76
C SER A 37 9.34 12.10 -14.67
N ALA A 38 10.46 12.57 -14.12
CA ALA A 38 11.60 13.02 -14.91
C ALA A 38 12.21 11.86 -15.74
N ALA A 39 12.31 10.65 -15.16
CA ALA A 39 12.76 9.47 -15.89
C ALA A 39 11.82 9.10 -17.05
N LEU A 40 10.50 9.17 -16.84
CA LEU A 40 9.49 8.98 -17.90
C LEU A 40 9.72 9.96 -19.07
N VAL A 41 9.88 11.26 -18.77
CA VAL A 41 10.08 12.29 -19.81
C VAL A 41 11.35 12.01 -20.61
N ARG A 42 12.45 11.61 -19.95
CA ARG A 42 13.69 11.21 -20.63
C ARG A 42 13.47 10.00 -21.53
N ALA A 43 12.80 8.96 -21.03
CA ALA A 43 12.53 7.74 -21.80
C ALA A 43 11.67 8.02 -23.05
N VAL A 44 10.69 8.93 -22.95
CA VAL A 44 9.89 9.37 -24.10
C VAL A 44 10.74 10.18 -25.09
N ALA A 45 11.57 11.10 -24.61
CA ALA A 45 12.43 11.92 -25.45
C ALA A 45 13.48 11.08 -26.20
N GLU A 46 14.10 10.10 -25.53
CA GLU A 46 15.06 9.17 -26.10
C GLU A 46 14.41 8.19 -27.08
N GLY A 47 13.22 7.67 -26.75
CA GLY A 47 12.47 6.77 -27.63
C GLY A 47 11.96 7.44 -28.91
N GLY A 48 11.72 8.76 -28.87
CA GLY A 48 11.35 9.58 -30.01
C GLY A 48 12.54 10.19 -30.78
N ALA A 49 13.75 10.15 -30.21
CA ALA A 49 14.96 10.68 -30.84
C ALA A 49 15.39 9.78 -32.01
N GLY A 50 14.89 10.10 -33.20
CA GLY A 50 15.14 9.34 -34.42
C GLY A 50 13.92 9.18 -35.33
N GLY A 51 12.72 9.60 -34.90
CA GLY A 51 11.54 9.72 -35.76
C GLY A 51 10.86 8.42 -36.20
N GLU A 52 11.48 7.25 -36.02
CA GLU A 52 10.98 5.98 -36.57
C GLU A 52 10.36 5.00 -35.54
N LYS A 53 10.58 5.17 -34.23
CA LYS A 53 10.13 4.19 -33.23
C LYS A 53 8.92 4.67 -32.45
N ALA A 54 7.81 3.94 -32.56
CA ALA A 54 6.65 4.14 -31.70
C ALA A 54 7.01 3.86 -30.23
N VAL A 55 6.63 4.77 -29.33
CA VAL A 55 6.85 4.64 -27.89
C VAL A 55 5.60 4.05 -27.23
N ASN A 56 5.77 2.97 -26.46
CA ASN A 56 4.68 2.38 -25.68
C ASN A 56 4.44 3.19 -24.39
N LEU A 57 3.59 4.22 -24.48
CA LEU A 57 3.25 5.05 -23.31
C LEU A 57 2.57 4.25 -22.19
N GLY A 58 1.81 3.19 -22.52
CA GLY A 58 1.12 2.38 -21.52
C GLY A 58 2.10 1.68 -20.57
N GLU A 59 3.16 1.09 -21.13
CA GLU A 59 4.23 0.46 -20.36
C GLU A 59 5.03 1.46 -19.53
N LEU A 60 5.35 2.62 -20.11
CA LEU A 60 6.08 3.65 -19.38
C LEU A 60 5.27 4.25 -18.21
N ILE A 61 3.97 4.49 -18.39
CA ILE A 61 3.08 4.96 -17.32
C ILE A 61 2.89 3.88 -16.26
N PHE A 62 2.78 2.61 -16.67
CA PHE A 62 2.72 1.49 -15.73
C PHE A 62 3.97 1.43 -14.85
N ASN A 63 5.16 1.54 -15.46
CA ASN A 63 6.42 1.54 -14.73
C ASN A 63 6.56 2.75 -13.80
N LEU A 64 6.20 3.95 -14.25
CA LEU A 64 6.14 5.14 -13.41
C LEU A 64 5.26 4.90 -12.16
N THR A 65 4.02 4.44 -12.38
CA THR A 65 3.06 4.24 -11.28
C THR A 65 3.55 3.17 -10.32
N LYS A 66 4.07 2.06 -10.86
CA LYS A 66 4.67 0.98 -10.07
C LYS A 66 5.80 1.51 -9.20
N ASN A 67 6.79 2.19 -9.78
CA ASN A 67 7.99 2.63 -9.07
C ASN A 67 7.66 3.66 -7.98
N VAL A 68 6.77 4.61 -8.30
CA VAL A 68 6.30 5.60 -7.33
C VAL A 68 5.61 4.92 -6.15
N ILE A 69 4.68 4.00 -6.40
CA ILE A 69 3.97 3.28 -5.33
C ILE A 69 4.97 2.45 -4.52
N PHE A 70 5.86 1.71 -5.16
CA PHE A 70 6.84 0.87 -4.46
C PHE A 70 7.75 1.68 -3.55
N ARG A 71 8.36 2.74 -4.09
CA ARG A 71 9.28 3.58 -3.34
C ARG A 71 8.57 4.34 -2.22
N ALA A 72 7.38 4.87 -2.50
CA ALA A 72 6.60 5.56 -1.47
C ALA A 72 6.06 4.60 -0.40
N ALA A 73 5.65 3.38 -0.75
CA ALA A 73 5.05 2.47 0.21
C ALA A 73 6.09 1.68 1.01
N PHE A 74 7.18 1.26 0.38
CA PHE A 74 8.11 0.26 0.92
C PHE A 74 9.58 0.71 0.93
N GLY A 75 9.88 1.94 0.50
CA GLY A 75 11.23 2.50 0.55
C GLY A 75 12.25 1.95 -0.47
N THR A 76 11.96 0.82 -1.12
CA THR A 76 12.90 0.14 -2.02
C THR A 76 12.55 0.28 -3.50
N SER A 77 13.53 0.63 -4.33
CA SER A 77 13.44 0.61 -5.80
C SER A 77 14.06 -0.64 -6.45
N ASP A 78 14.73 -1.49 -5.68
CA ASP A 78 15.77 -2.41 -6.18
C ASP A 78 15.23 -3.70 -6.84
N GLY A 79 13.97 -3.69 -7.27
CA GLY A 79 13.36 -4.76 -8.07
C GLY A 79 13.06 -6.07 -7.31
N GLU A 80 13.74 -6.35 -6.19
CA GLU A 80 13.46 -7.49 -5.34
C GLU A 80 12.02 -7.43 -4.81
N GLY A 81 11.22 -8.45 -5.16
CA GLY A 81 9.80 -8.52 -4.80
C GLY A 81 8.85 -7.69 -5.68
N GLN A 82 9.33 -6.84 -6.59
CA GLN A 82 8.45 -6.09 -7.49
C GLN A 82 7.68 -7.01 -8.44
N ASP A 83 8.35 -7.99 -9.04
CA ASP A 83 7.71 -8.96 -9.93
C ASP A 83 6.70 -9.83 -9.18
N GLU A 84 7.01 -10.23 -7.94
CA GLU A 84 6.08 -10.96 -7.06
C GLU A 84 4.81 -10.14 -6.81
N PHE A 85 4.97 -8.86 -6.46
CA PHE A 85 3.83 -7.95 -6.24
C PHE A 85 3.03 -7.67 -7.50
N ILE A 86 3.68 -7.45 -8.65
CA ILE A 86 2.99 -7.26 -9.93
C ILE A 86 2.16 -8.50 -10.27
N ALA A 87 2.73 -9.70 -10.11
CA ALA A 87 2.01 -10.94 -10.38
C ALA A 87 0.77 -11.08 -9.47
N ILE A 88 0.92 -10.74 -8.19
CA ILE A 88 -0.20 -10.69 -7.23
C ILE A 88 -1.26 -9.68 -7.68
N LEU A 89 -0.87 -8.44 -8.00
CA LEU A 89 -1.78 -7.39 -8.46
C LEU A 89 -2.51 -7.77 -9.76
N GLN A 90 -1.82 -8.39 -10.71
CA GLN A 90 -2.44 -8.86 -11.95
C GLN A 90 -3.50 -9.93 -11.69
N GLU A 91 -3.26 -10.83 -10.74
CA GLU A 91 -4.27 -11.82 -10.34
C GLU A 91 -5.47 -11.15 -9.66
N PHE A 92 -5.24 -10.16 -8.77
CA PHE A 92 -6.33 -9.36 -8.22
C PHE A 92 -7.11 -8.62 -9.30
N SER A 93 -6.46 -7.98 -10.27
CA SER A 93 -7.14 -7.29 -11.39
C SER A 93 -8.01 -8.25 -12.19
N LYS A 94 -7.52 -9.47 -12.47
CA LYS A 94 -8.31 -10.51 -13.15
C LYS A 94 -9.53 -10.93 -12.32
N LEU A 95 -9.37 -11.09 -11.01
CA LEU A 95 -10.45 -11.48 -10.11
C LEU A 95 -11.48 -10.36 -9.91
N PHE A 96 -11.04 -9.11 -9.80
CA PHE A 96 -11.91 -7.93 -9.69
C PHE A 96 -12.80 -7.74 -10.91
N GLY A 97 -12.28 -8.00 -12.10
CA GLY A 97 -13.05 -7.91 -13.34
C GLY A 97 -13.84 -9.17 -13.69
N ALA A 98 -13.71 -10.25 -12.91
CA ALA A 98 -14.36 -11.52 -13.22
C ALA A 98 -15.85 -11.49 -12.85
N PHE A 99 -16.69 -11.98 -13.75
CA PHE A 99 -18.09 -12.26 -13.42
C PHE A 99 -18.14 -13.44 -12.46
N ASN A 100 -18.81 -13.29 -11.32
CA ASN A 100 -18.99 -14.35 -10.33
C ASN A 100 -20.48 -14.62 -10.11
N ILE A 101 -20.96 -15.80 -10.51
CA ILE A 101 -22.38 -16.18 -10.37
C ILE A 101 -22.87 -16.16 -8.92
N GLY A 102 -21.98 -16.43 -7.95
CA GLY A 102 -22.29 -16.41 -6.53
C GLY A 102 -22.70 -15.03 -6.02
N ASP A 103 -22.29 -13.96 -6.69
CA ASP A 103 -22.65 -12.58 -6.33
C ASP A 103 -24.07 -12.22 -6.80
N PHE A 104 -24.58 -12.89 -7.84
CA PHE A 104 -25.93 -12.68 -8.38
C PHE A 104 -26.94 -13.69 -7.85
N ILE A 105 -26.49 -14.91 -7.54
CA ILE A 105 -27.32 -16.00 -7.03
C ILE A 105 -26.67 -16.55 -5.75
N PRO A 106 -26.93 -15.91 -4.58
CA PRO A 106 -26.20 -16.20 -3.34
C PRO A 106 -26.25 -17.66 -2.88
N TRP A 107 -27.36 -18.38 -3.12
CA TRP A 107 -27.46 -19.79 -2.73
C TRP A 107 -26.55 -20.72 -3.53
N LEU A 108 -26.01 -20.28 -4.68
CA LEU A 108 -25.04 -21.05 -5.50
C LEU A 108 -23.59 -20.70 -5.16
N SER A 109 -23.35 -19.74 -4.26
CA SER A 109 -22.01 -19.24 -3.96
C SER A 109 -21.04 -20.34 -3.46
N TRP A 110 -21.57 -21.37 -2.76
CA TRP A 110 -20.78 -22.49 -2.26
C TRP A 110 -20.16 -23.36 -3.38
N MET A 111 -20.76 -23.38 -4.57
CA MET A 111 -20.31 -24.23 -5.68
C MET A 111 -19.01 -23.73 -6.31
N ASP A 112 -18.73 -22.42 -6.22
CA ASP A 112 -17.57 -21.75 -6.84
C ASP A 112 -17.21 -22.31 -8.24
N PRO A 113 -18.17 -22.40 -9.19
CA PRO A 113 -17.97 -23.14 -10.44
C PRO A 113 -16.86 -22.56 -11.32
N GLN A 114 -16.55 -21.27 -11.14
CA GLN A 114 -15.51 -20.54 -11.83
C GLN A 114 -14.17 -20.54 -11.07
N GLY A 115 -14.14 -21.12 -9.87
CA GLY A 115 -12.96 -21.17 -9.00
C GLY A 115 -12.49 -19.81 -8.48
N ILE A 116 -13.32 -18.77 -8.58
CA ILE A 116 -12.98 -17.39 -8.23
C ILE A 116 -12.70 -17.28 -6.74
N ASN A 117 -13.53 -17.87 -5.88
CA ASN A 117 -13.34 -17.80 -4.44
C ASN A 117 -12.05 -18.51 -4.00
N ARG A 118 -11.73 -19.66 -4.62
CA ARG A 118 -10.46 -20.36 -4.38
C ARG A 118 -9.25 -19.53 -4.81
N ARG A 119 -9.29 -18.94 -6.01
CA ARG A 119 -8.21 -18.09 -6.53
C ARG A 119 -8.03 -16.83 -5.69
N LEU A 120 -9.12 -16.20 -5.25
CA LEU A 120 -9.10 -15.03 -4.38
C LEU A 120 -8.45 -15.34 -3.03
N ARG A 121 -8.76 -16.49 -2.42
CA ARG A 121 -8.08 -16.92 -1.18
C ARG A 121 -6.59 -17.14 -1.39
N ALA A 122 -6.18 -17.73 -2.51
CA ALA A 122 -4.76 -17.94 -2.83
C ALA A 122 -4.03 -16.60 -3.08
N ALA A 123 -4.60 -15.70 -3.87
CA ALA A 123 -4.06 -14.36 -4.11
C ALA A 123 -3.96 -13.55 -2.81
N ARG A 124 -4.98 -13.64 -1.96
CA ARG A 124 -4.99 -13.03 -0.63
C ARG A 124 -3.86 -13.55 0.26
N ALA A 125 -3.65 -14.87 0.29
CA ALA A 125 -2.57 -15.47 1.07
C ALA A 125 -1.17 -15.17 0.50
N ALA A 126 -1.05 -14.95 -0.81
CA ALA A 126 0.20 -14.51 -1.43
C ALA A 126 0.52 -13.06 -1.02
N LEU A 127 -0.47 -12.15 -1.12
CA LEU A 127 -0.32 -10.76 -0.70
C LEU A 127 -0.02 -10.63 0.80
N ASP A 128 -0.69 -11.41 1.63
CA ASP A 128 -0.47 -11.42 3.08
C ASP A 128 0.97 -11.79 3.44
N ARG A 129 1.50 -12.86 2.81
CA ARG A 129 2.90 -13.28 2.98
C ARG A 129 3.88 -12.25 2.44
N PHE A 130 3.58 -11.63 1.30
CA PHE A 130 4.41 -10.57 0.74
C PHE A 130 4.54 -9.39 1.72
N ILE A 131 3.41 -8.91 2.26
CA ILE A 131 3.39 -7.80 3.21
C ILE A 131 4.07 -8.17 4.54
N ASP A 132 3.92 -9.42 5.01
CA ASP A 132 4.65 -9.88 6.20
C ASP A 132 6.17 -9.77 6.04
N LYS A 133 6.72 -10.17 4.88
CA LYS A 133 8.15 -10.02 4.58
C LYS A 133 8.58 -8.55 4.70
N ILE A 134 7.82 -7.65 4.09
CA ILE A 134 8.08 -6.21 4.12
C ILE A 134 8.05 -5.69 5.56
N ILE A 135 7.00 -6.00 6.33
CA ILE A 135 6.89 -5.57 7.72
C ILE A 135 8.06 -6.11 8.56
N ASP A 136 8.44 -7.38 8.38
CA ASP A 136 9.56 -7.99 9.09
C ASP A 136 10.89 -7.31 8.76
N GLU A 137 11.10 -6.93 7.51
CA GLU A 137 12.29 -6.21 7.06
C GLU A 137 12.38 -4.82 7.70
N HIS A 138 11.28 -4.06 7.70
CA HIS A 138 11.23 -2.72 8.30
C HIS A 138 11.41 -2.78 9.82
N MET A 139 10.81 -3.77 10.49
CA MET A 139 11.00 -4.01 11.92
C MET A 139 12.46 -4.36 12.28
N LYS A 140 13.17 -5.10 11.41
CA LYS A 140 14.59 -5.42 11.60
C LYS A 140 15.49 -4.20 11.36
N ARG A 141 15.15 -3.37 10.37
CA ARG A 141 15.85 -2.12 10.07
C ARG A 141 15.76 -1.14 11.24
N GLY A 142 14.62 -1.11 11.95
CA GLY A 142 14.45 -0.33 13.18
C GLY A 142 14.57 1.17 12.96
N LYS A 143 14.10 1.65 11.81
CA LYS A 143 14.20 3.05 11.37
C LYS A 143 13.19 3.93 12.12
N ASN A 144 13.54 5.20 12.36
CA ASN A 144 12.60 6.15 12.93
C ASN A 144 11.74 6.77 11.84
N ALA A 145 10.47 7.05 12.12
CA ALA A 145 9.57 7.72 11.16
C ALA A 145 10.00 9.17 10.84
N ASP A 146 10.83 9.77 11.69
CA ASP A 146 11.39 11.11 11.44
C ASP A 146 12.66 11.09 10.56
N ASP A 147 13.16 9.89 10.21
CA ASP A 147 14.31 9.77 9.33
C ASP A 147 13.96 10.27 7.92
N ALA A 148 14.90 10.97 7.29
CA ALA A 148 14.66 11.63 6.01
C ALA A 148 14.24 10.67 4.90
N ASP A 149 14.63 9.39 5.02
CA ASP A 149 14.37 8.30 4.09
C ASP A 149 13.28 7.31 4.58
N ALA A 150 12.44 7.72 5.54
CA ALA A 150 11.36 6.90 6.08
C ALA A 150 10.18 6.75 5.09
N ASP A 151 9.71 5.52 4.93
CA ASP A 151 8.61 5.18 4.04
C ASP A 151 7.26 4.98 4.78
N MET A 152 6.22 4.65 4.02
CA MET A 152 4.88 4.49 4.58
C MET A 152 4.80 3.37 5.63
N VAL A 153 5.59 2.31 5.50
CA VAL A 153 5.58 1.20 6.46
C VAL A 153 6.27 1.61 7.75
N ASP A 154 7.37 2.35 7.69
CA ASP A 154 8.01 2.93 8.88
C ASP A 154 7.04 3.81 9.67
N ASP A 155 6.31 4.71 8.99
CA ASP A 155 5.29 5.57 9.60
C ASP A 155 4.21 4.76 10.34
N MET A 156 3.73 3.68 9.70
CA MET A 156 2.72 2.81 10.29
C MET A 156 3.26 2.03 11.49
N LEU A 157 4.51 1.59 11.45
CA LEU A 157 5.18 0.89 12.55
C LEU A 157 5.45 1.81 13.74
N ALA A 158 5.90 3.04 13.51
CA ALA A 158 6.11 4.03 14.57
C ALA A 158 4.81 4.31 15.34
N PHE A 159 3.69 4.44 14.62
CA PHE A 159 2.39 4.57 15.25
C PHE A 159 2.01 3.34 16.10
N LEU A 160 2.38 2.11 15.69
CA LEU A 160 2.17 0.93 16.54
C LEU A 160 2.99 1.00 17.84
N ALA A 161 4.22 1.49 17.77
CA ALA A 161 5.11 1.59 18.90
C ALA A 161 4.63 2.63 19.93
N GLU A 162 4.16 3.79 19.46
CA GLU A 162 3.59 4.87 20.30
C GLU A 162 2.33 4.43 21.07
N ASN A 163 1.56 3.48 20.52
CA ASN A 163 0.33 2.97 21.15
C ASN A 163 0.55 1.77 22.09
N LYS A 164 1.79 1.31 22.31
CA LYS A 164 2.08 0.40 23.44
C LYS A 164 2.09 1.24 24.73
N PRO A 165 1.48 0.77 25.84
CA PRO A 165 1.46 1.54 27.08
C PRO A 165 2.89 1.69 27.60
N GLN A 166 3.49 2.85 27.36
CA GLN A 166 4.60 3.33 28.17
C GLN A 166 4.00 3.82 29.48
N GLY A 167 4.41 3.18 30.57
CA GLY A 167 4.05 3.65 31.90
C GLY A 167 4.51 5.10 32.10
N LYS A 168 3.55 5.97 32.42
CA LYS A 168 3.66 7.33 32.98
C LYS A 168 4.12 8.46 32.05
N GLY A 169 3.26 9.49 31.94
CA GLY A 169 3.68 10.89 32.04
C GLY A 169 3.12 11.90 31.02
N ALA A 170 2.12 12.66 31.45
CA ALA A 170 1.83 14.09 31.17
C ALA A 170 1.54 14.60 29.72
N ALA A 171 0.24 14.91 29.53
CA ALA A 171 -0.41 16.10 28.93
C ALA A 171 0.30 16.96 27.85
N ALA A 172 -0.32 17.03 26.66
CA ALA A 172 -0.86 18.26 26.03
C ALA A 172 -1.43 17.97 24.62
N GLY A 173 -2.65 18.45 24.30
CA GLY A 173 -3.14 18.60 22.91
C GLY A 173 -4.51 18.00 22.58
N ASP A 174 -5.59 18.78 22.75
CA ASP A 174 -7.01 18.38 22.67
C ASP A 174 -7.57 17.96 21.28
N ALA A 175 -6.71 17.60 20.33
CA ALA A 175 -7.12 17.01 19.03
C ALA A 175 -6.42 15.69 18.69
N GLU A 176 -5.35 15.37 19.42
CA GLU A 176 -4.48 14.20 19.24
C GLU A 176 -4.85 13.07 20.22
N ASP A 177 -5.36 13.44 21.41
CA ASP A 177 -5.78 12.57 22.51
C ASP A 177 -6.97 11.63 22.16
N ASP A 178 -7.86 12.07 21.27
CA ASP A 178 -9.05 11.29 20.86
C ASP A 178 -8.72 10.18 19.84
N LEU A 179 -7.61 10.33 19.11
CA LEU A 179 -7.10 9.29 18.21
C LEU A 179 -6.40 8.17 18.99
N GLN A 180 -5.67 8.55 20.05
CA GLN A 180 -4.81 7.67 20.86
C GLN A 180 -5.60 6.75 21.81
N LYS A 181 -6.79 7.15 22.26
CA LYS A 181 -7.53 6.40 23.29
C LYS A 181 -8.38 5.22 22.79
N THR A 182 -8.65 5.09 21.49
CA THR A 182 -9.77 4.24 21.04
C THR A 182 -9.40 3.07 20.13
N LEU A 183 -8.18 2.98 19.58
CA LEU A 183 -7.85 1.85 18.71
C LEU A 183 -6.39 1.39 18.82
N ARG A 184 -6.21 0.19 19.38
CA ARG A 184 -4.94 -0.54 19.29
C ARG A 184 -4.76 -0.97 17.84
N LEU A 185 -4.00 -0.22 17.06
CA LEU A 185 -3.54 -0.72 15.77
C LEU A 185 -2.68 -1.96 16.00
N THR A 186 -2.84 -2.94 15.12
CA THR A 186 -2.15 -4.23 15.10
C THR A 186 -1.46 -4.41 13.76
N ARG A 187 -0.60 -5.43 13.65
CA ARG A 187 -0.05 -5.87 12.36
C ARG A 187 -1.15 -6.09 11.32
N ASP A 188 -2.27 -6.67 11.71
CA ASP A 188 -3.41 -6.92 10.81
C ASP A 188 -4.05 -5.61 10.32
N ASN A 189 -3.98 -4.54 11.10
CA ASN A 189 -4.44 -3.24 10.66
C ASN A 189 -3.49 -2.62 9.62
N ILE A 190 -2.18 -2.73 9.80
CA ILE A 190 -1.19 -2.30 8.79
C ILE A 190 -1.43 -3.06 7.48
N LYS A 191 -1.52 -4.39 7.57
CA LYS A 191 -1.87 -5.25 6.45
C LYS A 191 -3.13 -4.76 5.74
N ALA A 192 -4.21 -4.52 6.49
CA ALA A 192 -5.49 -4.06 5.94
C ALA A 192 -5.50 -2.61 5.37
N ILE A 193 -4.44 -1.84 5.58
CA ILE A 193 -4.22 -0.54 4.93
C ILE A 193 -3.43 -0.72 3.62
N ILE A 194 -2.42 -1.59 3.62
CA ILE A 194 -1.58 -1.88 2.44
C ILE A 194 -2.36 -2.67 1.38
N MET A 195 -3.28 -3.55 1.81
CA MET A 195 -4.15 -4.37 0.96
C MET A 195 -5.45 -3.66 0.55
#